data_AF-A0A2Z3HWY0-F1
#
_entry.id   AF-A0A2Z3HWY0-F1
#
_cell.length_a   1.000
_cell.length_b   1.000
_cell.length_c   1.000
_cell.angle_alpha   90.00
_cell.angle_beta   90.00
_cell.angle_gamma   90.00
#
_symmetry.space_group_name_H-M   'P 1'
#
loop_
_entity.id
_entity.type
_entity.pdbx_description
1 polymer ?
#
loop_
_entity_poly.entity_id
_entity_poly.type
_entity_poly.pdbx_seq_one_letter_code
_entity_poly.pdbx_strand_id
1 'polypeptide(L)'
;MKAISITGVTYFSLTDEDIFFKWLESIDCIKGMDGELRTLYLMVDETLLDESALDELWAVFKRYKIPLSELKPLNCETSNAWFKKKRLVKH
;
A
#
# COMPACT_ATOMS: atom_id res chain seq x y z
N MET A 1 -8.87 -10.37 6.84
CA MET A 1 -8.18 -9.14 7.27
C MET A 1 -6.74 -9.46 7.59
N LYS A 2 -5.82 -8.70 7.01
CA LYS A 2 -4.38 -8.87 7.17
C LYS A 2 -3.73 -7.53 7.44
N ALA A 3 -2.87 -7.48 8.46
CA ALA A 3 -2.09 -6.29 8.75
C ALA A 3 -0.75 -6.32 7.99
N ILE A 4 -0.40 -5.21 7.35
CA ILE A 4 0.96 -4.96 6.86
C ILE A 4 1.53 -3.73 7.55
N SER A 5 2.83 -3.75 7.85
CA SER A 5 3.53 -2.64 8.46
C SER A 5 4.31 -1.87 7.40
N ILE A 6 4.23 -0.55 7.41
CA ILE A 6 5.14 0.32 6.67
C ILE A 6 5.90 1.18 7.68
N THR A 7 7.20 1.35 7.51
CA THR A 7 8.03 2.08 8.48
C THR A 7 8.88 3.13 7.80
N GLY A 8 9.03 4.29 8.45
CA GLY A 8 9.96 5.32 8.00
C GLY A 8 9.47 6.12 6.80
N VAL A 9 8.15 6.26 6.64
CA VAL A 9 7.57 7.17 5.65
C VAL A 9 8.04 8.60 5.98
N THR A 10 8.55 9.31 4.98
CA THR A 10 8.99 10.69 5.13
C THR A 10 7.97 11.60 4.46
N TYR A 11 7.35 12.47 5.25
CA TYR A 11 6.47 13.53 4.76
C TYR A 11 7.23 14.85 4.69
N PHE A 12 6.98 15.63 3.64
CA PHE A 12 7.64 16.92 3.46
C PHE A 12 6.82 18.10 3.99
N SER A 13 5.55 17.89 4.33
CA SER A 13 4.66 18.87 4.94
C SER A 13 3.43 18.18 5.55
N LEU A 14 2.68 18.89 6.40
CA LEU A 14 1.40 18.39 6.92
C LEU A 14 0.39 18.09 5.81
N THR A 15 0.35 18.91 4.76
CA THR A 15 -0.54 18.66 3.60
C THR A 15 -0.15 17.39 2.84
N ASP A 16 1.14 17.10 2.73
CA ASP A 16 1.63 15.88 2.08
C ASP A 16 1.27 14.63 2.87
N GLU A 17 1.36 14.71 4.21
CA GLU A 17 0.89 13.68 5.13
C GLU A 17 -0.64 13.48 5.03
N ASP A 18 -1.42 14.55 5.01
CA ASP A 18 -2.88 14.47 4.84
C ASP A 18 -3.27 13.82 3.51
N ILE A 19 -2.57 14.15 2.42
CA ILE A 19 -2.78 13.56 1.09
C ILE A 19 -2.46 12.06 1.11
N PHE A 20 -1.38 11.67 1.80
CA PHE A 20 -1.01 10.27 1.94
C PHE A 20 -2.13 9.45 2.58
N PHE A 21 -2.64 9.90 3.74
CA PHE A 21 -3.69 9.19 4.45
C PHE A 21 -5.01 9.16 3.67
N LYS A 22 -5.43 10.28 3.08
CA LYS A 22 -6.64 10.34 2.24
C LYS A 22 -6.56 9.43 1.03
N TRP A 23 -5.39 9.30 0.41
CA TRP A 23 -5.20 8.38 -0.70
C TRP A 23 -5.37 6.94 -0.21
N LEU A 24 -4.73 6.55 0.90
CA LEU A 24 -4.93 5.21 1.47
C LEU A 24 -6.39 4.92 1.84
N GLU A 25 -7.10 5.87 2.45
CA GLU A 25 -8.53 5.72 2.79
C GLU A 25 -9.43 5.52 1.56
N SER A 26 -9.01 6.01 0.40
CA SER A 26 -9.75 5.86 -0.85
C SER A 26 -9.62 4.48 -1.51
N ILE A 27 -8.69 3.64 -1.04
CA ILE A 27 -8.47 2.29 -1.58
C ILE A 27 -9.41 1.32 -0.86
N ASP A 28 -10.38 0.75 -1.57
CA ASP A 28 -11.45 -0.07 -0.99
C ASP A 28 -10.98 -1.25 -0.12
N CYS A 29 -9.82 -1.83 -0.43
CA CYS A 29 -9.27 -2.94 0.35
C CYS A 29 -8.66 -2.51 1.69
N ILE A 30 -8.40 -1.22 1.92
CA ILE A 30 -7.90 -0.70 3.20
C ILE A 30 -9.11 -0.44 4.11
N LYS A 31 -9.23 -1.22 5.19
CA LYS A 31 -10.33 -1.09 6.17
C LYS A 31 -9.93 -0.35 7.44
N GLY A 32 -8.67 0.01 7.56
CA GLY A 32 -8.21 0.88 8.63
C GLY A 32 -6.70 1.01 8.65
N MET A 33 -6.27 1.95 9.46
CA MET A 33 -4.87 2.31 9.63
C MET A 33 -4.62 2.60 11.11
N ASP A 34 -3.49 2.16 11.63
CA ASP A 34 -3.08 2.42 13.00
C ASP A 34 -1.60 2.79 13.06
N GLY A 35 -1.25 3.78 13.88
CA GLY A 35 0.09 4.35 13.95
C GLY A 35 0.79 4.03 15.26
N GLU A 36 1.99 3.45 15.20
CA GLU A 36 2.86 3.25 16.35
C GLU A 36 4.26 3.80 16.07
N LEU A 37 4.67 4.83 16.82
CA LEU A 37 5.97 5.48 16.68
C LEU A 37 6.27 5.95 15.24
N ARG A 38 7.02 5.16 14.48
CA ARG A 38 7.42 5.42 13.07
C ARG A 38 6.87 4.38 12.11
N THR A 39 5.96 3.54 12.59
CA THR A 39 5.36 2.43 11.86
C THR A 39 3.87 2.71 11.70
N LEU A 40 3.38 2.57 10.48
CA LEU A 40 1.96 2.57 10.18
C LEU A 40 1.54 1.15 9.82
N TYR A 41 0.49 0.67 10.47
CA TYR A 41 -0.14 -0.61 10.20
C TYR A 41 -1.35 -0.39 9.31
N LEU A 42 -1.39 -1.04 8.15
CA LEU A 42 -2.52 -1.03 7.24
C LEU A 42 -3.31 -2.33 7.41
N MET A 43 -4.59 -2.22 7.71
CA MET A 43 -5.51 -3.35 7.78
C MET A 43 -6.15 -3.58 6.41
N VAL A 44 -5.71 -4.62 5.72
CA VAL A 44 -6.12 -4.95 4.36
C VAL A 44 -7.12 -6.10 4.35
N ASP A 45 -8.22 -5.92 3.62
CA ASP A 45 -9.15 -6.99 3.25
C ASP A 45 -8.70 -7.64 1.94
N GLU A 46 -8.09 -8.83 2.06
CA GLU A 46 -7.60 -9.61 0.92
C GLU A 46 -8.72 -10.01 -0.06
N THR A 47 -9.98 -10.03 0.36
CA THR A 47 -11.11 -10.37 -0.51
C THR A 47 -11.48 -9.25 -1.48
N LEU A 48 -11.07 -8.01 -1.17
CA LEU A 48 -11.27 -6.82 -2.00
C LEU A 48 -9.98 -6.38 -2.72
N LEU A 49 -8.93 -7.20 -2.64
CA LEU A 49 -7.64 -6.89 -3.26
C LEU A 49 -7.65 -7.28 -4.75
N ASP A 50 -8.11 -6.36 -5.60
CA ASP A 50 -8.14 -6.50 -7.05
C ASP A 50 -6.94 -5.80 -7.74
N GLU A 51 -6.88 -5.86 -9.09
CA GLU A 51 -5.80 -5.21 -9.85
C GLU A 51 -5.79 -3.67 -9.65
N SER A 52 -6.96 -3.04 -9.48
CA SER A 52 -7.09 -1.59 -9.31
C SER A 52 -6.52 -1.16 -7.96
N ALA A 53 -6.89 -1.85 -6.89
CA ALA A 53 -6.35 -1.62 -5.56
C ALA A 53 -4.83 -1.82 -5.51
N LEU A 54 -4.31 -2.83 -6.22
CA LEU A 54 -2.87 -3.07 -6.32
C LEU A 54 -2.14 -1.96 -7.09
N ASP A 55 -2.75 -1.41 -8.15
CA ASP A 55 -2.21 -0.26 -8.88
C ASP A 55 -2.13 1.00 -8.00
N GLU A 56 -3.17 1.30 -7.23
CA GLU A 56 -3.20 2.44 -6.29
C GLU A 56 -2.19 2.25 -5.15
N LEU A 57 -2.14 1.07 -4.52
CA LEU A 57 -1.15 0.73 -3.49
C LEU A 57 0.29 0.90 -4.02
N TRP A 58 0.54 0.45 -5.25
CA TRP A 58 1.84 0.61 -5.88
C TRP A 58 2.19 2.08 -6.14
N ALA A 59 1.24 2.87 -6.64
CA ALA A 59 1.44 4.29 -6.91
C ALA A 59 1.78 5.05 -5.61
N VAL A 60 1.02 4.81 -4.54
CA VAL A 60 1.28 5.38 -3.21
C VAL A 60 2.65 4.95 -2.71
N PHE A 61 2.96 3.66 -2.70
CA PHE A 61 4.23 3.16 -2.19
C PHE A 61 5.42 3.71 -2.97
N LYS A 62 5.31 3.83 -4.29
CA LYS A 62 6.34 4.44 -5.12
C LYS A 62 6.53 5.93 -4.82
N ARG A 63 5.44 6.70 -4.68
CA ARG A 63 5.50 8.15 -4.41
C ARG A 63 6.15 8.46 -3.06
N TYR A 64 5.80 7.70 -2.03
CA TYR A 64 6.31 7.88 -0.66
C TYR A 64 7.56 7.03 -0.36
N LYS A 65 8.17 6.43 -1.39
CA LYS A 65 9.40 5.62 -1.31
C LYS A 65 9.31 4.46 -0.32
N ILE A 66 8.11 3.91 -0.14
CA ILE A 66 7.87 2.72 0.67
C ILE A 66 8.32 1.50 -0.13
N PRO A 67 9.13 0.59 0.47
CA PRO A 67 9.54 -0.63 -0.20
C PRO A 67 8.33 -1.50 -0.60
N LEU A 68 8.25 -1.90 -1.88
CA LEU A 68 7.22 -2.85 -2.33
C LEU A 68 7.31 -4.22 -1.64
N SER A 69 8.42 -4.52 -0.96
CA SER A 69 8.54 -5.69 -0.10
C SER A 69 7.51 -5.71 1.03
N GLU A 70 7.02 -4.55 1.48
CA GLU A 70 5.97 -4.46 2.51
C GLU A 70 4.61 -4.97 2.03
N LEU A 71 4.41 -5.12 0.71
CA LEU A 71 3.22 -5.78 0.15
C LEU A 71 3.35 -7.30 0.09
N LYS A 72 4.55 -7.87 0.30
CA LYS A 72 4.76 -9.33 0.25
C LYS A 72 3.83 -10.13 1.16
N PRO A 73 3.43 -9.65 2.36
CA PRO A 73 2.49 -10.39 3.18
C PRO A 73 1.15 -10.58 2.48
N LEU A 74 0.69 -9.69 1.60
CA LEU A 74 -0.60 -9.78 0.88
C LEU A 74 -0.67 -10.90 -0.18
N ASN A 75 0.24 -11.89 -0.11
CA ASN A 75 0.49 -12.99 -1.04
C ASN A 75 -0.77 -13.83 -1.39
N CYS A 76 -1.65 -13.26 -2.21
CA CYS A 76 -2.78 -13.92 -2.84
C CYS A 76 -2.49 -14.15 -4.33
N GLU A 77 -3.29 -14.99 -4.99
CA GLU A 77 -3.09 -15.31 -6.42
C GLU A 77 -3.09 -14.05 -7.30
N THR A 78 -4.01 -13.11 -7.02
CA THR A 78 -4.13 -11.82 -7.72
C THR A 78 -2.88 -10.96 -7.57
N SER A 79 -2.35 -10.80 -6.35
CA SER A 79 -1.13 -10.00 -6.12
C SER A 79 0.07 -10.61 -6.85
N ASN A 80 0.18 -11.94 -6.86
CA ASN A 80 1.27 -12.64 -7.55
C ASN A 80 1.23 -12.47 -9.07
N ALA A 81 0.04 -12.60 -9.67
CA ALA A 81 -0.14 -12.36 -11.10
C ALA A 81 0.21 -10.91 -11.47
N TRP A 82 -0.26 -9.96 -10.66
CA TRP A 82 0.01 -8.54 -10.84
C TRP A 82 1.49 -8.19 -10.70
N PHE A 83 2.21 -8.69 -9.68
CA PHE A 83 3.64 -8.46 -9.52
C PHE A 83 4.44 -9.00 -10.70
N LYS A 84 4.07 -10.17 -11.23
CA LYS A 84 4.69 -10.74 -12.44
C LYS A 84 4.44 -9.84 -13.66
N LYS A 85 3.22 -9.33 -13.84
CA LYS A 85 2.83 -8.41 -14.93
C LYS A 85 3.63 -7.11 -14.88
N LYS A 86 3.69 -6.42 -13.73
CA LYS A 86 4.44 -5.16 -13.59
C LYS A 86 5.95 -5.30 -13.77
N ARG A 87 6.52 -6.45 -13.39
CA ARG A 87 7.95 -6.72 -13.62
C ARG A 87 8.33 -6.83 -15.10
N LEU A 88 7.35 -7.10 -15.98
CA LEU A 88 7.52 -7.15 -17.43
C LEU A 88 7.36 -5.78 -18.10
N VAL A 89 6.69 -4.84 -17.43
CA VAL A 89 6.48 -3.47 -17.93
C VAL A 89 7.61 -2.58 -17.39
N LYS A 90 8.63 -2.32 -18.22
CA LYS A 90 9.66 -1.32 -17.88
C LYS A 90 9.01 0.07 -17.95
N HIS A 91 8.79 0.69 -16.80
CA HIS A 91 8.49 2.12 -16.69
C HIS A 91 9.78 2.91 -16.51
#